data_AF-A0A535HFR1-F1
#
_entry.id   AF-A0A535HFR1-F1
#
_cell.length_a   1.000
_cell.length_b   1.000
_cell.length_c   1.000
_cell.angle_alpha   90.00
_cell.angle_beta   90.00
_cell.angle_gamma   90.00
#
_symmetry.space_group_name_H-M   'P 1'
#
loop_
_entity.id
_entity.type
_entity.pdbx_description
1 polymer ?
#
loop_
_entity_poly.entity_id
_entity_poly.type
_entity_poly.pdbx_seq_one_letter_code
_entity_poly.pdbx_strand_id
1 'polypeptide(L)'
;PGGPVIERVAKEGNPNAFPLPRALPADRFDFSFSGLKTAVLRLVRELEKKGEVPVADVAASFQKAITEMLAEKTARAAAEHAVETVLLGGGVAANLVLRDAIARRIGHPLRVPRPGLCTDNGAMIGAAAFYVLRHRGTEIPVAARSDLKLA
;
A
#
# COMPACT_ATOMS: atom_id res chain seq x y z
N PRO A 1 9.32 -10.61 -4.67
CA PRO A 1 8.59 -9.31 -4.51
C PRO A 1 8.80 -8.39 -5.72
N GLY A 2 7.72 -7.94 -6.38
CA GLY A 2 7.81 -7.14 -7.62
C GLY A 2 7.84 -5.61 -7.43
N GLY A 3 7.51 -5.11 -6.24
CA GLY A 3 7.37 -3.67 -5.95
C GLY A 3 8.57 -2.81 -6.37
N PRO A 4 9.81 -3.11 -5.90
CA PRO A 4 10.99 -2.31 -6.26
C PRO A 4 11.29 -2.29 -7.76
N VAL A 5 10.99 -3.38 -8.48
CA VAL A 5 11.21 -3.48 -9.92
C VAL A 5 10.19 -2.63 -10.67
N ILE A 6 8.92 -2.71 -10.29
CA ILE A 6 7.85 -1.87 -10.86
C ILE A 6 8.17 -0.39 -10.61
N GLU A 7 8.57 -0.03 -9.40
CA GLU A 7 8.92 1.36 -9.10
C GLU A 7 10.11 1.89 -9.89
N ARG A 8 11.14 1.05 -10.09
CA ARG A 8 12.29 1.43 -10.90
C ARG A 8 11.89 1.67 -12.36
N VAL A 9 11.13 0.76 -12.95
CA VAL A 9 10.71 0.82 -14.36
C VAL A 9 9.66 1.90 -14.61
N ALA A 10 8.77 2.14 -13.65
CA ALA A 10 7.74 3.18 -13.74
C ALA A 10 8.30 4.61 -13.85
N LYS A 11 9.54 4.85 -13.39
CA LYS A 11 10.19 6.17 -13.51
C LYS A 11 10.43 6.60 -14.96
N GLU A 12 10.53 5.64 -15.87
CA GLU A 12 10.80 5.86 -17.29
C GLU A 12 9.51 5.95 -18.11
N GLY A 13 8.34 5.77 -17.48
CA GLY A 13 7.05 5.69 -18.16
C GLY A 13 6.13 6.87 -17.90
N ASN A 14 5.12 7.01 -18.76
CA ASN A 14 4.02 7.93 -18.58
C ASN A 14 2.92 7.29 -17.71
N PRO A 15 2.65 7.80 -16.50
CA PRO A 15 1.63 7.24 -15.61
C PRO A 15 0.19 7.46 -16.09
N ASN A 16 -0.01 8.21 -17.18
CA ASN A 16 -1.29 8.46 -17.82
C ASN A 16 -1.44 7.72 -19.17
N ALA A 17 -0.48 6.87 -19.57
CA ALA A 17 -0.52 6.17 -20.85
C ALA A 17 -1.73 5.24 -20.98
N PHE A 18 -2.10 4.54 -19.90
CA PHE A 18 -3.19 3.57 -19.93
C PHE A 18 -4.21 3.83 -18.80
N PRO A 19 -5.51 3.93 -19.12
CA PRO A 19 -6.55 4.04 -18.11
C PRO A 19 -6.77 2.68 -17.44
N LEU A 20 -6.30 2.54 -16.20
CA LEU A 20 -6.50 1.34 -15.40
C LEU A 20 -7.59 1.54 -14.33
N PRO A 21 -8.38 0.50 -14.02
CA PRO A 21 -9.47 0.61 -13.07
C PRO A 21 -8.94 0.82 -11.65
N ARG A 22 -9.57 1.74 -10.93
CA ARG A 22 -9.42 1.91 -9.48
C ARG A 22 -10.66 1.32 -8.84
N ALA A 23 -10.61 0.03 -8.49
CA ALA A 23 -11.73 -0.60 -7.80
C ALA A 23 -11.80 0.01 -6.41
N LEU A 24 -12.76 0.92 -6.19
CA LEU A 24 -13.13 1.41 -4.87
C LEU A 24 -14.33 0.56 -4.45
N PRO A 25 -14.18 -0.47 -3.60
CA PRO A 25 -15.31 -1.20 -3.07
C PRO A 25 -16.30 -0.24 -2.41
N ALA A 26 -17.59 -0.59 -2.45
CA ALA A 26 -18.64 0.18 -1.78
C ALA A 26 -18.43 0.25 -0.26
N ASP A 27 -17.70 -0.70 0.31
CA ASP A 27 -17.25 -0.64 1.69
C ASP A 27 -16.28 0.53 1.95
N ARG A 28 -16.43 1.14 3.14
CA ARG A 28 -15.78 2.42 3.50
C ARG A 28 -14.26 2.34 3.41
N PHE A 29 -13.60 1.26 3.81
CA PHE A 29 -12.13 1.22 3.85
C PHE A 29 -11.49 -0.03 3.25
N ASP A 30 -12.28 -0.98 2.74
CA ASP A 30 -11.75 -2.18 2.08
C ASP A 30 -11.01 -1.88 0.76
N PHE A 31 -10.05 -2.73 0.41
CA PHE A 31 -9.30 -2.63 -0.86
C PHE A 31 -9.51 -3.87 -1.73
N SER A 32 -9.49 -3.69 -3.05
CA SER A 32 -9.45 -4.81 -4.00
C SER A 32 -8.47 -4.56 -5.13
N PHE A 33 -7.53 -5.48 -5.32
CA PHE A 33 -6.49 -5.40 -6.37
C PHE A 33 -6.65 -6.46 -7.47
N SER A 34 -7.56 -7.43 -7.31
CA SER A 34 -7.75 -8.53 -8.26
C SER A 34 -8.27 -8.05 -9.62
N GLY A 35 -9.18 -7.07 -9.61
CA GLY A 35 -9.68 -6.42 -10.82
C GLY A 35 -8.57 -5.68 -11.57
N LEU A 36 -7.71 -4.96 -10.84
CA LEU A 36 -6.57 -4.25 -11.42
C LEU A 36 -5.56 -5.23 -12.05
N LYS A 37 -5.22 -6.33 -11.37
CA LYS A 37 -4.36 -7.38 -11.94
C LYS A 37 -4.92 -7.92 -13.24
N THR A 38 -6.23 -8.20 -13.27
CA THR A 38 -6.91 -8.73 -14.46
C THR A 38 -6.92 -7.72 -15.61
N ALA A 39 -7.13 -6.44 -15.32
CA ALA A 39 -7.08 -5.38 -16.31
C ALA A 39 -5.68 -5.21 -16.91
N VAL A 40 -4.63 -5.22 -16.08
CA VAL A 40 -3.24 -5.18 -16.57
C VAL A 40 -2.90 -6.40 -17.42
N LEU A 41 -3.32 -7.61 -17.01
CA LEU A 41 -3.10 -8.82 -17.81
C LEU A 41 -3.74 -8.70 -19.20
N ARG A 42 -4.98 -8.20 -19.28
CA ARG A 42 -5.68 -7.98 -20.55
C ARG A 42 -4.97 -6.94 -21.41
N LEU A 43 -4.57 -5.82 -20.81
CA LEU A 43 -3.81 -4.76 -21.48
C LEU A 43 -2.52 -5.30 -22.10
N VAL A 44 -1.71 -6.02 -21.32
CA VAL A 44 -0.45 -6.59 -21.80
C VAL A 44 -0.68 -7.56 -22.95
N ARG A 45 -1.66 -8.47 -22.85
CA ARG A 45 -1.99 -9.41 -23.93
C ARG A 45 -2.41 -8.72 -25.24
N GLU A 46 -3.14 -7.60 -25.14
CA GLU A 46 -3.54 -6.83 -26.32
C GLU A 46 -2.36 -6.07 -26.94
N LEU A 47 -1.40 -5.62 -26.13
CA LEU A 47 -0.17 -4.98 -26.60
C LEU A 47 0.78 -6.00 -27.25
N GLU A 48 0.91 -7.20 -26.68
CA GLU A 48 1.69 -8.30 -27.25
C GLU A 48 1.21 -8.67 -28.67
N LYS A 49 -0.10 -8.70 -28.90
CA LYS A 49 -0.69 -8.92 -30.23
C LYS A 49 -0.32 -7.83 -31.25
N LYS A 50 -0.02 -6.62 -30.77
CA LYS A 50 0.37 -5.47 -31.59
C LYS A 50 1.89 -5.38 -31.81
N GLY A 51 2.68 -6.25 -31.16
CA GLY A 51 4.11 -6.42 -31.39
C GLY A 51 5.04 -5.70 -30.41
N GLU A 52 4.52 -4.77 -29.59
CA GLU A 52 5.34 -4.05 -28.61
C GLU A 52 4.56 -3.80 -27.32
N VAL A 53 5.20 -4.06 -26.18
CA VAL A 53 4.66 -3.73 -24.85
C VAL A 53 5.52 -2.61 -24.27
N PRO A 54 5.03 -1.37 -24.18
CA PRO A 54 5.73 -0.29 -23.48
C PRO A 54 5.70 -0.56 -21.97
N VAL A 55 6.66 -1.37 -21.49
CA VAL A 55 6.70 -1.89 -20.12
C VAL A 55 6.74 -0.75 -19.09
N ALA A 56 7.48 0.32 -19.38
CA ALA A 56 7.58 1.50 -18.52
C ALA A 56 6.22 2.17 -18.32
N ASP A 57 5.46 2.39 -19.39
CA ASP A 57 4.12 3.00 -19.36
C ASP A 57 3.09 2.12 -18.64
N VAL A 58 3.15 0.80 -18.87
CA VAL A 58 2.29 -0.16 -18.16
C VAL A 58 2.61 -0.14 -16.66
N ALA A 59 3.89 -0.17 -16.29
CA ALA A 59 4.33 -0.12 -14.89
C ALA A 59 3.94 1.20 -14.22
N ALA A 60 4.12 2.33 -14.90
CA ALA A 60 3.77 3.67 -14.40
C ALA A 60 2.26 3.82 -14.21
N SER A 61 1.45 3.40 -15.19
CA SER A 61 -0.01 3.43 -15.10
C SER A 61 -0.52 2.53 -13.96
N PHE A 62 0.07 1.33 -13.81
CA PHE A 62 -0.27 0.40 -12.73
C PHE A 62 0.09 0.94 -11.34
N GLN A 63 1.30 1.48 -11.18
CA GLN A 63 1.74 2.09 -9.94
C GLN A 63 0.85 3.28 -9.57
N LYS A 64 0.52 4.15 -10.52
CA LYS A 64 -0.41 5.26 -10.31
C LYS A 64 -1.75 4.77 -9.79
N ALA A 65 -2.36 3.76 -10.42
CA ALA A 65 -3.66 3.23 -10.01
C ALA A 65 -3.66 2.72 -8.55
N ILE A 66 -2.62 1.99 -8.14
CA ILE A 66 -2.48 1.50 -6.76
C ILE A 66 -2.27 2.65 -5.78
N THR A 67 -1.31 3.53 -6.08
CA THR A 67 -0.90 4.59 -5.14
C THR A 67 -2.00 5.63 -4.94
N GLU A 68 -2.75 5.99 -5.98
CA GLU A 68 -3.90 6.88 -5.85
C GLU A 68 -5.01 6.27 -5.00
N MET A 69 -5.36 5.01 -5.22
CA MET A 69 -6.41 4.33 -4.44
C MET A 69 -6.05 4.24 -2.96
N LEU A 70 -4.81 3.86 -2.65
CA LEU A 70 -4.32 3.81 -1.26
C LEU A 70 -4.33 5.21 -0.64
N ALA A 71 -3.86 6.22 -1.36
CA ALA A 71 -3.77 7.59 -0.85
C ALA A 71 -5.14 8.24 -0.64
N GLU A 72 -6.10 8.00 -1.54
CA GLU A 72 -7.47 8.49 -1.42
C GLU A 72 -8.18 7.89 -0.19
N LYS A 73 -8.15 6.56 -0.02
CA LYS A 73 -8.78 5.92 1.14
C LYS A 73 -8.08 6.32 2.46
N THR A 74 -6.75 6.45 2.45
CA THR A 74 -5.99 6.90 3.63
C THR A 74 -6.38 8.32 4.03
N ALA A 75 -6.49 9.24 3.08
CA ALA A 75 -6.91 10.62 3.35
C ALA A 75 -8.36 10.70 3.85
N ARG A 76 -9.26 9.90 3.29
CA ARG A 76 -10.64 9.80 3.77
C ARG A 76 -10.69 9.31 5.21
N ALA A 77 -9.96 8.25 5.54
CA ALA A 77 -9.90 7.72 6.91
C ALA A 77 -9.31 8.75 7.89
N ALA A 78 -8.23 9.44 7.49
CA ALA A 78 -7.61 10.46 8.32
C ALA A 78 -8.55 11.61 8.65
N ALA A 79 -9.30 12.10 7.64
CA ALA A 79 -10.28 13.16 7.82
C ALA A 79 -11.48 12.70 8.66
N GLU A 80 -12.02 11.50 8.40
CA GLU A 80 -13.18 10.95 9.11
C GLU A 80 -12.91 10.70 10.60
N HIS A 81 -11.72 10.21 10.93
CA HIS A 81 -11.34 9.94 12.32
C HIS A 81 -10.64 11.12 13.01
N ALA A 82 -10.52 12.27 12.33
CA ALA A 82 -9.86 13.48 12.83
C ALA A 82 -8.48 13.19 13.45
N VAL A 83 -7.67 12.37 12.76
CA VAL A 83 -6.36 11.95 13.29
C VAL A 83 -5.33 13.07 13.13
N GLU A 84 -4.45 13.20 14.11
CA GLU A 84 -3.37 14.18 14.07
C GLU A 84 -2.15 13.70 13.26
N THR A 85 -2.04 12.41 12.98
CA THR A 85 -0.88 11.80 12.32
C THR A 85 -1.28 10.51 11.63
N VAL A 86 -0.68 10.24 10.47
CA VAL A 86 -0.81 8.97 9.74
C VAL A 86 0.51 8.20 9.81
N LEU A 87 0.44 6.92 10.16
CA LEU A 87 1.58 6.00 10.16
C LEU A 87 1.47 5.04 8.97
N LEU A 88 2.54 4.92 8.19
CA LEU A 88 2.60 4.00 7.04
C LEU A 88 3.69 2.95 7.27
N GLY A 89 3.29 1.68 7.40
CA GLY A 89 4.17 0.52 7.58
C GLY A 89 3.98 -0.53 6.48
N GLY A 90 4.82 -1.57 6.49
CA GLY A 90 4.79 -2.65 5.49
C GLY A 90 5.77 -2.45 4.32
N GLY A 91 6.02 -3.51 3.56
CA GLY A 91 7.00 -3.47 2.45
C GLY A 91 6.68 -2.46 1.34
N VAL A 92 5.39 -2.17 1.11
CA VAL A 92 4.94 -1.17 0.12
C VAL A 92 5.16 0.26 0.63
N ALA A 93 5.32 0.47 1.95
CA ALA A 93 5.64 1.77 2.52
C ALA A 93 6.99 2.31 2.04
N ALA A 94 7.86 1.48 1.47
CA ALA A 94 9.12 1.93 0.85
C ALA A 94 8.91 2.73 -0.45
N ASN A 95 7.74 2.60 -1.09
CA ASN A 95 7.44 3.24 -2.36
C ASN A 95 7.30 4.76 -2.20
N LEU A 96 8.15 5.53 -2.88
CA LEU A 96 8.18 6.99 -2.71
C LEU A 96 6.95 7.67 -3.31
N VAL A 97 6.46 7.16 -4.44
CA VAL A 97 5.26 7.67 -5.11
C VAL A 97 4.04 7.56 -4.20
N LEU A 98 3.91 6.46 -3.45
CA LEU A 98 2.86 6.28 -2.45
C LEU A 98 2.97 7.30 -1.31
N ARG A 99 4.18 7.47 -0.75
CA ARG A 99 4.42 8.44 0.33
C ARG A 99 4.01 9.84 -0.08
N ASP A 100 4.44 10.28 -1.26
CA ASP A 100 4.13 11.60 -1.81
C ASP A 100 2.64 11.75 -2.13
N ALA A 101 1.98 10.67 -2.61
CA ALA A 101 0.55 10.67 -2.87
C ALA A 101 -0.28 10.82 -1.59
N ILE A 102 0.12 10.14 -0.49
CA ILE A 102 -0.54 10.26 0.82
C ILE A 102 -0.28 11.63 1.42
N ALA A 103 0.99 12.04 1.53
CA ALA A 103 1.40 13.28 2.18
C ALA A 103 0.68 14.51 1.59
N ARG A 104 0.51 14.55 0.26
CA ARG A 104 -0.21 15.64 -0.42
C ARG A 104 -1.72 15.70 -0.10
N ARG A 105 -2.33 14.60 0.34
CA ARG A 105 -3.78 14.51 0.56
C ARG A 105 -4.20 14.61 2.02
N ILE A 106 -3.35 14.17 2.96
CA ILE A 106 -3.74 14.06 4.36
C ILE A 106 -3.68 15.37 5.13
N GLY A 107 -2.90 16.38 4.70
CA GLY A 107 -2.73 17.64 5.44
C GLY A 107 -2.07 17.51 6.83
N HIS A 108 -1.73 16.29 7.26
CA HIS A 108 -1.15 15.94 8.55
C HIS A 108 0.25 15.31 8.37
N PRO A 109 1.06 15.20 9.44
CA PRO A 109 2.31 14.46 9.39
C PRO A 109 2.11 12.99 8.95
N LEU A 110 2.85 12.60 7.92
CA LEU A 110 3.04 11.20 7.53
C LEU A 110 4.32 10.66 8.18
N ARG A 111 4.20 9.65 9.03
CA ARG A 111 5.34 8.97 9.66
C ARG A 111 5.56 7.62 9.00
N VAL A 112 6.78 7.41 8.50
CA VAL A 112 7.21 6.14 7.90
C VAL A 112 8.42 5.63 8.67
N PRO A 113 8.40 4.40 9.19
CA PRO A 113 9.57 3.81 9.84
C PRO A 113 10.77 3.72 8.89
N ARG A 114 11.97 3.51 9.46
CA ARG A 114 13.15 3.20 8.66
C ARG A 114 12.90 1.92 7.85
N PRO A 115 13.44 1.77 6.62
CA PRO A 115 13.12 0.64 5.75
C PRO A 115 13.24 -0.75 6.41
N GLY A 116 14.30 -0.99 7.20
CA GLY A 116 14.49 -2.27 7.92
C GLY A 116 13.48 -2.54 9.06
N LEU A 117 12.67 -1.55 9.43
CA LEU A 117 11.59 -1.67 10.40
C LEU A 117 10.20 -1.75 9.74
N CYS A 118 10.10 -1.56 8.41
CA CYS A 118 8.83 -1.63 7.68
C CYS A 118 8.44 -3.07 7.32
N THR A 119 9.40 -3.98 7.22
CA THR A 119 9.17 -5.43 6.99
C THR A 119 9.11 -6.18 8.32
N ASP A 120 8.54 -7.38 8.31
CA ASP A 120 8.43 -8.22 9.51
C ASP A 120 9.80 -8.43 10.17
N ASN A 121 9.90 -8.07 11.45
CA ASN A 121 11.16 -8.14 12.22
C ASN A 121 10.88 -8.34 13.72
N GLY A 122 11.86 -8.86 14.47
CA GLY A 122 11.72 -9.09 15.91
C GLY A 122 11.55 -7.81 16.75
N ALA A 123 12.02 -6.66 16.27
CA ALA A 123 11.92 -5.41 17.03
C ALA A 123 10.46 -4.94 17.17
N MET A 124 9.62 -5.14 16.15
CA MET A 124 8.18 -4.81 16.24
C MET A 124 7.46 -5.69 17.27
N ILE A 125 7.86 -6.96 17.39
CA ILE A 125 7.32 -7.91 18.39
C ILE A 125 7.73 -7.49 19.79
N GLY A 126 9.03 -7.20 19.99
CA GLY A 126 9.54 -6.75 21.29
C GLY A 126 8.90 -5.44 21.75
N ALA A 127 8.74 -4.47 20.84
CA ALA A 127 8.07 -3.20 21.15
C ALA A 127 6.60 -3.41 21.52
N ALA A 128 5.85 -4.23 20.77
CA ALA A 128 4.46 -4.55 21.08
C ALA A 128 4.34 -5.23 22.45
N ALA A 129 5.20 -6.22 22.74
CA ALA A 129 5.24 -6.91 24.03
C ALA A 129 5.50 -5.94 25.20
N PHE A 130 6.45 -5.01 25.05
CA PHE A 130 6.73 -3.98 26.05
C PHE A 130 5.48 -3.14 26.39
N TYR A 131 4.77 -2.65 25.38
CA TYR A 131 3.56 -1.85 25.61
C TYR A 131 2.40 -2.68 26.16
N VAL A 132 2.23 -3.94 25.72
CA VAL A 132 1.22 -4.85 26.28
C VAL A 132 1.48 -5.09 27.76
N LEU A 133 2.71 -5.43 28.15
CA LEU A 133 3.08 -5.64 29.56
C LEU A 133 2.83 -4.39 30.41
N ARG A 134 3.13 -3.21 29.87
CA ARG A 134 2.95 -1.93 30.57
C ARG A 134 1.49 -1.55 30.77
N HIS A 135 0.59 -1.90 29.85
CA HIS A 135 -0.79 -1.39 29.83
C HIS A 135 -1.88 -2.44 30.09
N ARG A 136 -1.62 -3.72 29.83
CA ARG A 136 -2.62 -4.81 29.91
C ARG A 136 -2.21 -5.96 30.83
N GLY A 137 -1.00 -5.95 31.40
CA GLY A 137 -0.52 -7.00 32.30
C GLY A 137 0.09 -8.21 31.59
N THR A 138 0.36 -9.27 32.35
CA THR A 138 1.23 -10.41 31.97
C THR A 138 0.51 -11.59 31.31
N GLU A 139 -0.82 -11.61 31.27
CA GLU A 139 -1.56 -12.72 30.64
C GLU A 139 -1.62 -12.54 29.12
N ILE A 140 -0.72 -13.24 28.43
CA ILE A 140 -0.77 -13.38 26.98
C ILE A 140 -1.17 -14.83 26.69
N PRO A 141 -2.36 -15.10 26.12
CA PRO A 141 -2.74 -16.46 25.74
C PRO A 141 -1.72 -17.02 24.74
N VAL A 142 -1.11 -18.15 25.09
CA VAL A 142 0.02 -18.78 24.37
C VAL A 142 -0.44 -19.56 23.12
N ALA A 143 -1.76 -19.66 22.90
CA ALA A 143 -2.31 -20.38 21.76
C ALA A 143 -2.08 -19.60 20.46
N ALA A 144 -1.46 -20.27 19.47
CA ALA A 144 -1.39 -19.76 18.12
C ALA A 144 -2.81 -19.73 17.51
N ARG A 145 -3.23 -18.55 17.06
CA ARG A 145 -4.50 -18.33 16.37
C ARG A 145 -4.22 -17.75 14.99
N SER A 146 -4.45 -18.54 13.94
CA SER A 146 -4.21 -18.13 12.56
C SER A 146 -5.18 -17.06 12.07
N ASP A 147 -6.30 -16.87 12.77
CA ASP A 147 -7.39 -15.96 12.46
C ASP A 147 -7.58 -14.86 13.53
N LEU A 148 -6.56 -14.61 14.35
CA LEU A 148 -6.63 -13.61 15.42
C LEU A 148 -7.04 -12.25 14.86
N LYS A 149 -8.20 -11.76 15.29
CA LYS A 149 -8.71 -10.43 14.94
C LYS A 149 -8.16 -9.40 15.92
N LEU A 150 -7.63 -8.29 15.39
CA LEU A 150 -7.33 -7.09 16.17
C LEU A 150 -8.67 -6.36 16.38
N ALA A 151 -9.07 -6.19 17.64
CA ALA A 151 -10.29 -5.49 18.06
C ALA A 151 -10.00 -4.05 18.49
#